data_AF-A0A7S1QRN0-F1
#
_entry.id   AF-A0A7S1QRN0-F1
#
_cell.length_a   1.000
_cell.length_b   1.000
_cell.length_c   1.000
_cell.angle_alpha   90.00
_cell.angle_beta   90.00
_cell.angle_gamma   90.00
#
_symmetry.space_group_name_H-M   'P 1'
#
loop_
_entity.id
_entity.type
_entity.pdbx_description
1 polymer ?
#
loop_
_entity_poly.entity_id
_entity_poly.type
_entity_poly.pdbx_seq_one_letter_code
_entity_poly.pdbx_strand_id
1 'polypeptide(L)'
;MSAAVRRCRPFLQRAEELAAHHPVIGHYCRVYAVDLLARARQGGDASAELQAVLLQELGKAEGAKKSLDLSDGREAMESFTLGVFERVNAADSAGSADAGTASQYYVAGLFLEACAQFYGGELPPDLAEKARFAKYRAVHIRDCLRRGVAPDAPGAASAPAPQESLAGPAAATGAPAPAAAGLPAATGPVAAAGATASSAGAASLAGGSTVAAASVALPRSADPWLDAKKQAEYAASALDFSDVGTARTCLLEVLRLLDSCDG
;
A
#
# COMPACT_ATOMS: atom_id res chain seq x y z
N MET A 1 -5.82 -11.59 20.47
CA MET A 1 -6.11 -10.60 19.41
C MET A 1 -6.48 -11.29 18.11
N SER A 2 -7.76 -11.31 17.77
CA SER A 2 -8.24 -11.72 16.44
C SER A 2 -7.61 -10.86 15.33
N ALA A 3 -7.40 -11.45 14.15
CA ALA A 3 -6.87 -10.74 12.98
C ALA A 3 -7.79 -9.59 12.55
N ALA A 4 -9.10 -9.77 12.63
CA ALA A 4 -10.08 -8.73 12.32
C ALA A 4 -9.98 -7.55 13.29
N VAL A 5 -9.82 -7.83 14.60
CA VAL A 5 -9.66 -6.79 15.63
C VAL A 5 -8.39 -5.97 15.39
N ARG A 6 -7.29 -6.61 14.98
CA ARG A 6 -6.07 -5.88 14.57
C ARG A 6 -6.32 -4.98 13.35
N ARG A 7 -7.03 -5.47 12.33
CA ARG A 7 -7.33 -4.71 11.11
C ARG A 7 -8.23 -3.50 11.37
N CYS A 8 -9.15 -3.59 12.34
CA CYS A 8 -10.11 -2.52 12.64
C CYS A 8 -9.53 -1.42 13.54
N ARG A 9 -8.50 -1.73 14.34
CA ARG A 9 -7.87 -0.81 15.29
C ARG A 9 -7.52 0.58 14.71
N PRO A 10 -6.89 0.71 13.53
CA PRO A 10 -6.59 2.03 12.97
C PRO A 10 -7.85 2.88 12.71
N PHE A 11 -8.95 2.26 12.27
CA PHE A 11 -10.22 2.97 12.05
C PHE A 11 -10.86 3.41 13.37
N LEU A 12 -10.84 2.54 14.40
CA LEU A 12 -11.34 2.89 15.73
C LEU A 12 -10.52 4.01 16.37
N GLN A 13 -9.19 4.01 16.18
CA GLN A 13 -8.35 5.10 16.65
C GLN A 13 -8.73 6.44 16.00
N ARG A 14 -8.93 6.46 14.67
CA ARG A 14 -9.42 7.66 13.97
C ARG A 14 -10.81 8.09 14.44
N ALA A 15 -11.69 7.13 14.73
CA ALA A 15 -13.02 7.43 15.25
C ALA A 15 -12.97 8.20 16.57
N GLU A 16 -12.12 7.78 17.52
CA GLU A 16 -11.97 8.48 18.81
C GLU A 16 -11.31 9.86 18.65
N GLU A 17 -10.29 9.98 17.81
CA GLU A 17 -9.61 11.26 17.55
C GLU A 17 -10.53 12.31 16.90
N LEU A 18 -11.44 11.86 16.03
CA LEU A 18 -12.36 12.73 15.31
C LEU A 18 -13.67 12.99 16.06
N ALA A 19 -13.98 12.21 17.11
CA ALA A 19 -15.26 12.30 17.81
C ALA A 19 -15.58 13.70 18.34
N ALA A 20 -14.56 14.48 18.74
CA ALA A 20 -14.75 15.82 19.29
C ALA A 20 -14.88 16.93 18.22
N HIS A 21 -14.16 16.82 17.10
CA HIS A 21 -14.03 17.90 16.11
C HIS A 21 -14.77 17.62 14.81
N HIS A 22 -14.86 16.35 14.41
CA HIS A 22 -15.51 15.89 13.19
C HIS A 22 -16.39 14.67 13.52
N PRO A 23 -17.45 14.85 14.33
CA PRO A 23 -18.19 13.74 14.92
C PRO A 23 -18.88 12.83 13.88
N VAL A 24 -19.32 13.40 12.74
CA VAL A 24 -19.87 12.63 11.61
C VAL A 24 -18.81 11.72 10.99
N ILE A 25 -17.59 12.24 10.76
CA ILE A 25 -16.47 11.47 10.21
C ILE A 25 -16.04 10.38 11.19
N GLY A 26 -15.91 10.73 12.47
CA GLY A 26 -15.60 9.77 13.53
C GLY A 26 -16.65 8.66 13.64
N HIS A 27 -17.93 9.01 13.49
CA HIS A 27 -19.03 8.05 13.42
C HIS A 27 -18.85 7.07 12.26
N TYR A 28 -18.56 7.57 11.04
CA TYR A 28 -18.39 6.71 9.87
C TYR A 28 -17.11 5.86 9.91
N CYS A 29 -16.03 6.31 10.53
CA CYS A 29 -14.87 5.46 10.81
C CYS A 29 -15.23 4.30 11.74
N ARG A 30 -16.06 4.56 12.77
CA ARG A 30 -16.53 3.52 13.69
C ARG A 30 -17.49 2.54 13.00
N VAL A 31 -18.44 3.05 12.21
CA VAL A 31 -19.36 2.20 11.42
C VAL A 31 -18.60 1.28 10.48
N TYR A 32 -17.58 1.79 9.79
CA TYR A 32 -16.74 0.96 8.92
C TYR A 32 -16.00 -0.14 9.69
N ALA A 33 -15.43 0.19 10.86
CA ALA A 33 -14.80 -0.80 11.72
C ALA A 33 -15.79 -1.89 12.20
N VAL A 34 -17.02 -1.50 12.54
CA VAL A 34 -18.09 -2.42 12.93
C VAL A 34 -18.47 -3.35 11.77
N ASP A 35 -18.57 -2.84 10.54
CA ASP A 35 -18.84 -3.65 9.34
C ASP A 35 -17.72 -4.68 9.11
N LEU A 36 -16.45 -4.28 9.20
CA LEU A 36 -15.32 -5.21 9.09
C LEU A 36 -15.37 -6.33 10.14
N LEU A 37 -15.67 -6.00 11.40
CA LEU A 37 -15.82 -6.98 12.47
C LEU A 37 -17.03 -7.90 12.24
N ALA A 38 -18.16 -7.36 11.78
CA ALA A 38 -19.37 -8.13 11.47
C ALA A 38 -19.14 -9.12 10.32
N ARG A 39 -18.48 -8.69 9.24
CA ARG A 39 -18.10 -9.56 8.11
C ARG A 39 -17.14 -10.66 8.55
N ALA A 40 -16.16 -10.35 9.40
CA ALA A 40 -15.25 -11.37 9.94
C ALA A 40 -15.99 -12.42 10.79
N ARG A 41 -16.97 -12.00 11.59
CA ARG A 41 -17.84 -12.91 12.36
C ARG A 41 -18.67 -13.79 11.43
N GLN A 42 -19.28 -13.21 10.39
CA GLN A 42 -20.05 -13.96 9.39
C GLN A 42 -19.18 -14.96 8.62
N GLY A 43 -17.90 -14.62 8.40
CA GLY A 43 -16.89 -15.50 7.79
C GLY A 43 -16.33 -16.59 8.72
N GLY A 44 -16.84 -16.73 9.95
CA GLY A 44 -16.50 -17.82 10.87
C GLY A 44 -15.56 -17.45 12.03
N ASP A 45 -15.16 -16.19 12.18
CA ASP A 45 -14.40 -15.77 13.37
C ASP A 45 -15.32 -15.66 14.59
N ALA A 46 -15.35 -16.73 15.38
CA ALA A 46 -16.13 -16.86 16.60
C ALA A 46 -15.37 -16.40 17.87
N SER A 47 -14.30 -15.63 17.72
CA SER A 47 -13.51 -15.15 18.87
C SER A 47 -14.37 -14.32 19.83
N ALA A 48 -14.30 -14.65 21.13
CA ALA A 48 -14.96 -13.89 22.19
C ALA A 48 -14.49 -12.43 22.23
N GLU A 49 -13.22 -12.19 21.91
CA GLU A 49 -12.64 -10.84 21.82
C GLU A 49 -13.28 -10.04 20.68
N LEU A 50 -13.43 -10.66 19.50
CA LEU A 50 -14.11 -10.02 18.36
C LEU A 50 -15.55 -9.67 18.73
N GLN A 51 -16.27 -10.60 19.36
CA GLN A 51 -17.65 -10.37 19.80
C GLN A 51 -17.76 -9.19 20.77
N ALA A 52 -16.88 -9.13 21.77
CA ALA A 52 -16.89 -8.07 22.75
C ALA A 52 -16.65 -6.69 22.10
N VAL A 53 -15.64 -6.60 21.24
CA VAL A 53 -15.32 -5.35 20.52
C VAL A 53 -16.44 -4.95 19.57
N LEU A 54 -17.01 -5.90 18.82
CA LEU A 54 -18.12 -5.64 17.91
C LEU A 54 -19.33 -5.06 18.65
N LEU A 55 -19.77 -5.70 19.75
CA LEU A 55 -20.93 -5.23 20.51
C LEU A 55 -20.68 -3.86 21.15
N GLN A 56 -19.48 -3.64 21.69
CA GLN A 56 -19.11 -2.35 22.28
C GLN A 56 -19.16 -1.22 21.24
N GLU A 57 -18.48 -1.39 20.10
CA GLU A 57 -18.38 -0.32 19.10
C GLU A 57 -19.68 -0.13 18.33
N LEU A 58 -20.49 -1.18 18.14
CA LEU A 58 -21.86 -1.06 17.62
C LEU A 58 -22.72 -0.21 18.56
N GLY A 59 -22.71 -0.48 19.86
CA GLY A 59 -23.47 0.30 20.84
C GLY A 59 -23.07 1.78 20.86
N LYS A 60 -21.77 2.09 20.76
CA LYS A 60 -21.30 3.47 20.63
C LYS A 60 -21.77 4.12 19.32
N ALA A 61 -21.74 3.38 18.21
CA ALA A 61 -22.20 3.89 16.92
C ALA A 61 -23.70 4.21 16.95
N GLU A 62 -24.52 3.30 17.48
CA GLU A 62 -25.98 3.51 17.65
C GLU A 62 -26.30 4.66 18.60
N GLY A 63 -25.52 4.82 19.67
CA GLY A 63 -25.64 5.97 20.57
C GLY A 63 -25.42 7.30 19.85
N ALA A 64 -24.35 7.41 19.06
CA ALA A 64 -24.01 8.62 18.31
C ALA A 64 -25.05 8.97 17.23
N LYS A 65 -25.69 7.97 16.59
CA LYS A 65 -26.75 8.19 15.59
C LYS A 65 -27.93 9.00 16.11
N LYS A 66 -28.17 8.99 17.43
CA LYS A 66 -29.31 9.71 18.06
C LYS A 66 -29.07 11.22 18.15
N SER A 67 -27.81 11.65 18.09
CA SER A 67 -27.41 13.05 18.29
C SER A 67 -26.77 13.68 17.06
N LEU A 68 -26.47 12.89 16.03
CA LEU A 68 -25.80 13.36 14.81
C LEU A 68 -26.79 13.49 13.67
N ASP A 69 -26.64 14.57 12.91
CA ASP A 69 -27.22 14.66 11.58
C ASP A 69 -26.34 13.86 10.60
N LEU A 70 -26.94 12.85 9.98
CA LEU A 70 -26.28 11.92 9.06
C LEU A 70 -26.85 12.01 7.64
N SER A 71 -27.73 12.99 7.37
CA SER A 71 -28.46 13.12 6.10
C SER A 71 -27.50 13.21 4.91
N ASP A 72 -26.44 14.02 5.04
CA ASP A 72 -25.39 14.20 4.02
C ASP A 72 -24.09 13.47 4.38
N GLY A 73 -24.19 12.41 5.20
CA GLY A 73 -23.03 11.79 5.81
C GLY A 73 -22.02 11.18 4.84
N ARG A 74 -22.50 10.65 3.70
CA ARG A 74 -21.64 10.18 2.60
C ARG A 74 -20.83 11.32 2.00
N GLU A 75 -21.50 12.41 1.61
CA GLU A 75 -20.86 13.57 1.00
C GLU A 75 -19.87 14.23 1.96
N ALA A 76 -20.24 14.36 3.23
CA ALA A 76 -19.36 14.87 4.28
C ALA A 76 -18.09 13.99 4.43
N MET A 77 -18.24 12.66 4.43
CA MET A 77 -17.11 11.74 4.52
C MET A 77 -16.21 11.82 3.28
N GLU A 78 -16.78 11.84 2.08
CA GLU A 78 -16.01 11.93 0.83
C GLU A 78 -15.26 13.24 0.70
N SER A 79 -15.95 14.38 0.93
CA SER A 79 -15.34 15.71 0.88
C SER A 79 -14.21 15.86 1.88
N PHE A 80 -14.41 15.40 3.12
CA PHE A 80 -13.36 15.38 4.14
C PHE A 80 -12.16 14.54 3.70
N THR A 81 -12.42 13.34 3.18
CA THR A 81 -11.38 12.40 2.76
C THR A 81 -10.54 12.95 1.61
N LEU A 82 -11.21 13.51 0.59
CA LEU A 82 -10.54 14.14 -0.55
C LEU A 82 -9.73 15.36 -0.10
N GLY A 83 -10.29 16.21 0.77
CA GLY A 83 -9.56 17.36 1.31
C GLY A 83 -8.36 16.99 2.18
N VAL A 84 -8.38 15.84 2.87
CA VAL A 84 -7.18 15.29 3.53
C VAL A 84 -6.16 14.84 2.48
N PHE A 85 -6.57 14.04 1.50
CA PHE A 85 -5.69 13.54 0.46
C PHE A 85 -5.00 14.66 -0.34
N GLU A 86 -5.75 15.67 -0.77
CA GLU A 86 -5.25 16.80 -1.55
C GLU A 86 -4.25 17.64 -0.77
N ARG A 87 -4.50 17.90 0.53
CA ARG A 87 -3.56 18.63 1.38
C ARG A 87 -2.22 17.90 1.52
N VAL A 88 -2.27 16.59 1.72
CA VAL A 88 -1.06 15.76 1.82
C VAL A 88 -0.34 15.73 0.47
N ASN A 89 -1.09 15.60 -0.62
CA ASN A 89 -0.52 15.59 -1.96
C ASN A 89 0.15 16.92 -2.33
N ALA A 90 -0.46 18.04 -1.96
CA ALA A 90 0.14 19.35 -2.17
C ALA A 90 1.44 19.52 -1.36
N ALA A 91 1.47 19.05 -0.10
CA ALA A 91 2.68 19.09 0.73
C ALA A 91 3.82 18.23 0.14
N ASP A 92 3.48 17.03 -0.34
CA ASP A 92 4.44 16.12 -0.99
C ASP A 92 4.97 16.70 -2.31
N SER A 93 4.10 17.28 -3.16
CA SER A 93 4.50 17.99 -4.38
C SER A 93 5.39 19.21 -4.10
N ALA A 94 5.23 19.86 -2.94
CA ALA A 94 6.07 20.98 -2.52
C ALA A 94 7.44 20.53 -1.95
N GLY A 95 7.77 19.24 -2.00
CA GLY A 95 9.03 18.69 -1.52
C GLY A 95 9.07 18.39 -0.03
N SER A 96 7.92 18.45 0.67
CA SER A 96 7.83 18.09 2.10
C SER A 96 7.56 16.59 2.28
N ALA A 97 8.33 15.74 1.61
CA ALA A 97 8.19 14.28 1.65
C ALA A 97 8.88 13.68 2.90
N ASP A 98 8.34 13.96 4.07
CA ASP A 98 8.89 13.52 5.37
C ASP A 98 8.07 12.38 6.01
N ALA A 99 8.48 11.97 7.22
CA ALA A 99 7.79 10.92 7.97
C ALA A 99 6.34 11.31 8.33
N GLY A 100 6.07 12.62 8.49
CA GLY A 100 4.74 13.16 8.71
C GLY A 100 3.85 12.96 7.49
N THR A 101 4.32 13.35 6.31
CA THR A 101 3.62 13.17 5.02
C THR A 101 3.34 11.69 4.74
N ALA A 102 4.29 10.80 5.01
CA ALA A 102 4.06 9.36 4.89
C ALA A 102 2.94 8.87 5.84
N SER A 103 2.96 9.33 7.09
CA SER A 103 1.90 9.01 8.06
C SER A 103 0.55 9.58 7.63
N GLN A 104 0.51 10.78 7.06
CA GLN A 104 -0.72 11.41 6.60
C GLN A 104 -1.29 10.72 5.36
N TYR A 105 -0.45 10.26 4.42
CA TYR A 105 -0.90 9.42 3.30
C TYR A 105 -1.48 8.09 3.78
N TYR A 106 -0.88 7.46 4.79
CA TYR A 106 -1.45 6.24 5.39
C TYR A 106 -2.86 6.53 5.93
N VAL A 107 -3.03 7.63 6.66
CA VAL A 107 -4.32 8.05 7.20
C VAL A 107 -5.33 8.40 6.10
N ALA A 108 -4.91 9.10 5.05
CA ALA A 108 -5.76 9.37 3.88
C ALA A 108 -6.23 8.07 3.22
N GLY A 109 -5.35 7.07 3.10
CA GLY A 109 -5.69 5.74 2.60
C GLY A 109 -6.71 5.00 3.46
N LEU A 110 -6.68 5.17 4.79
CA LEU A 110 -7.69 4.62 5.69
C LEU A 110 -9.05 5.30 5.47
N PHE A 111 -9.10 6.63 5.36
CA PHE A 111 -10.36 7.33 5.10
C PHE A 111 -10.96 6.95 3.74
N LEU A 112 -10.12 6.84 2.71
CA LEU A 112 -10.54 6.34 1.40
C LEU A 112 -11.09 4.92 1.48
N GLU A 113 -10.44 4.01 2.19
CA GLU A 113 -10.96 2.65 2.41
C GLU A 113 -12.31 2.66 3.17
N ALA A 114 -12.48 3.56 4.14
CA ALA A 114 -13.74 3.72 4.86
C ALA A 114 -14.89 4.24 3.98
N CYS A 115 -14.61 4.99 2.91
CA CYS A 115 -15.64 5.40 1.95
C CYS A 115 -16.30 4.20 1.24
N ALA A 116 -15.64 3.03 1.18
CA ALA A 116 -16.20 1.84 0.51
C ALA A 116 -17.56 1.40 1.08
N GLN A 117 -17.86 1.74 2.35
CA GLN A 117 -19.16 1.43 2.97
C GLN A 117 -20.35 2.07 2.27
N PHE A 118 -20.15 3.17 1.54
CA PHE A 118 -21.21 3.85 0.79
C PHE A 118 -21.44 3.27 -0.61
N TYR A 119 -20.61 2.31 -1.02
CA TYR A 119 -20.54 1.77 -2.38
C TYR A 119 -20.64 0.24 -2.40
N GLY A 120 -21.35 -0.35 -1.44
CA GLY A 120 -21.51 -1.81 -1.37
C GLY A 120 -20.23 -2.55 -0.94
N GLY A 121 -19.22 -1.84 -0.45
CA GLY A 121 -17.94 -2.41 -0.01
C GLY A 121 -16.80 -2.32 -1.02
N GLU A 122 -17.04 -1.77 -2.22
CA GLU A 122 -16.02 -1.56 -3.24
C GLU A 122 -15.96 -0.09 -3.65
N LEU A 123 -14.75 0.48 -3.76
CA LEU A 123 -14.60 1.89 -4.11
C LEU A 123 -14.84 2.14 -5.60
N PRO A 124 -15.46 3.28 -5.96
CA PRO A 124 -15.45 3.77 -7.34
C PRO A 124 -14.02 3.89 -7.88
N PRO A 125 -13.82 3.74 -9.20
CA PRO A 125 -12.48 3.77 -9.82
C PRO A 125 -11.62 4.95 -9.35
N ASP A 126 -12.18 6.15 -9.36
CA ASP A 126 -11.45 7.38 -8.98
C ASP A 126 -10.98 7.41 -7.53
N LEU A 127 -11.76 6.83 -6.61
CA LEU A 127 -11.40 6.73 -5.19
C LEU A 127 -10.46 5.55 -4.94
N ALA A 128 -10.66 4.45 -5.67
CA ALA A 128 -9.79 3.27 -5.62
C ALA A 128 -8.36 3.61 -6.06
N GLU A 129 -8.20 4.37 -7.14
CA GLU A 129 -6.90 4.86 -7.61
C GLU A 129 -6.20 5.74 -6.56
N LYS A 130 -6.93 6.70 -5.97
CA LYS A 130 -6.39 7.53 -4.88
C LYS A 130 -6.00 6.68 -3.66
N ALA A 131 -6.78 5.66 -3.31
CA ALA A 131 -6.48 4.79 -2.18
C ALA A 131 -5.20 3.97 -2.43
N ARG A 132 -5.04 3.44 -3.64
CA ARG A 132 -3.83 2.72 -4.08
C ARG A 132 -2.63 3.64 -4.06
N PHE A 133 -2.76 4.84 -4.64
CA PHE A 133 -1.71 5.84 -4.64
C PHE A 133 -1.29 6.24 -3.22
N ALA A 134 -2.23 6.55 -2.33
CA ALA A 134 -1.95 6.91 -0.94
C ALA A 134 -1.16 5.82 -0.21
N LYS A 135 -1.58 4.55 -0.36
CA LYS A 135 -0.91 3.39 0.25
C LYS A 135 0.50 3.21 -0.30
N TYR A 136 0.65 3.21 -1.63
CA TYR A 136 1.95 3.12 -2.29
C TYR A 136 2.88 4.23 -1.82
N ARG A 137 2.39 5.48 -1.84
CA ARG A 137 3.19 6.65 -1.55
C ARG A 137 3.65 6.71 -0.10
N ALA A 138 2.79 6.33 0.85
CA ALA A 138 3.15 6.21 2.26
C ALA A 138 4.32 5.23 2.49
N VAL A 139 4.29 4.07 1.81
CA VAL A 139 5.37 3.06 1.88
C VAL A 139 6.63 3.58 1.20
N HIS A 140 6.50 4.12 -0.01
CA HIS A 140 7.61 4.67 -0.77
C HIS A 140 8.40 5.73 0.02
N ILE A 141 7.71 6.73 0.57
CA ILE A 141 8.35 7.79 1.37
C ILE A 141 9.08 7.16 2.57
N ARG A 142 8.44 6.22 3.29
CA ARG A 142 9.08 5.54 4.42
C ARG A 142 10.34 4.77 4.04
N ASP A 143 10.32 4.07 2.91
CA ASP A 143 11.46 3.29 2.44
C ASP A 143 12.61 4.17 1.96
N CYS A 144 12.31 5.27 1.27
CA CYS A 144 13.29 6.31 0.93
C CYS A 144 13.96 6.89 2.19
N LEU A 145 13.16 7.29 3.18
CA LEU A 145 13.67 7.82 4.45
C LEU A 145 14.52 6.79 5.21
N ARG A 146 14.13 5.51 5.22
CA ARG A 146 14.92 4.43 5.85
C ARG A 146 16.28 4.25 5.16
N ARG A 147 16.34 4.47 3.85
CA ARG A 147 17.57 4.37 3.04
C ARG A 147 18.40 5.65 3.04
N GLY A 148 17.92 6.73 3.66
CA GLY A 148 18.57 8.05 3.61
C GLY A 148 18.52 8.71 2.23
N VAL A 149 17.60 8.29 1.36
CA VAL A 149 17.41 8.86 0.01
C VAL A 149 16.18 9.78 0.04
N ALA A 150 16.26 10.93 -0.61
CA ALA A 150 15.13 11.83 -0.74
C ALA A 150 14.03 11.19 -1.61
N PRO A 151 12.75 11.19 -1.20
CA PRO A 151 11.67 10.70 -2.05
C PRO A 151 11.46 11.60 -3.28
N ASP A 152 11.30 11.00 -4.46
CA ASP A 152 10.98 11.72 -5.70
C ASP A 152 9.61 12.40 -5.60
N ALA A 153 9.38 13.53 -6.27
CA ALA A 153 8.10 14.24 -6.22
C ALA A 153 6.92 13.36 -6.73
N PRO A 154 5.72 13.48 -6.13
CA PRO A 154 4.53 12.78 -6.58
C PRO A 154 4.16 13.24 -8.01
N GLY A 155 4.19 12.31 -8.96
CA GLY A 155 3.93 12.57 -10.38
C GLY A 155 5.08 12.24 -11.34
N ALA A 156 6.29 11.96 -10.83
CA ALA A 156 7.43 11.55 -11.67
C ALA A 156 7.37 10.07 -12.11
N ALA A 157 6.53 9.26 -11.48
CA ALA A 157 6.20 7.91 -11.92
C ALA A 157 4.70 7.70 -11.77
N SER A 158 4.02 7.47 -12.89
CA SER A 158 2.67 6.92 -12.92
C SER A 158 2.60 5.74 -11.95
N ALA A 159 1.54 5.68 -11.14
CA ALA A 159 1.26 4.56 -10.27
C ALA A 159 1.51 3.24 -11.02
N PRO A 160 2.37 2.33 -10.53
CA PRO A 160 2.50 1.02 -11.17
C PRO A 160 1.15 0.31 -11.08
N ALA A 161 0.73 -0.27 -12.21
CA ALA A 161 -0.46 -1.09 -12.35
C ALA A 161 -0.51 -2.19 -11.25
N PRO A 162 -1.71 -2.65 -10.85
CA PRO A 162 -1.90 -3.40 -9.61
C PRO A 162 -1.17 -4.75 -9.66
N GLN A 163 -0.10 -4.87 -8.89
CA GLN A 163 0.38 -6.17 -8.42
C GLN A 163 -0.30 -6.48 -7.09
N GLU A 164 -1.15 -7.50 -7.11
CA GLU A 164 -1.79 -8.07 -5.93
C GLU A 164 -0.78 -8.77 -5.01
N SER A 165 -1.11 -8.74 -3.71
CA SER A 165 -0.64 -9.64 -2.64
C SER A 165 0.70 -9.30 -1.97
N LEU A 166 0.91 -9.38 -0.65
CA LEU A 166 0.13 -9.21 0.60
C LEU A 166 1.16 -9.44 1.74
N ALA A 167 1.06 -8.61 2.79
CA ALA A 167 1.25 -8.94 4.21
C ALA A 167 2.47 -9.75 4.74
N GLY A 168 3.19 -9.14 5.69
CA GLY A 168 3.94 -9.80 6.77
C GLY A 168 4.43 -8.79 7.83
N PRO A 169 4.26 -9.02 9.15
CA PRO A 169 4.17 -7.94 10.14
C PRO A 169 5.53 -7.58 10.76
N ALA A 170 5.77 -6.28 10.97
CA ALA A 170 6.79 -5.83 11.91
C ALA A 170 6.14 -4.90 12.93
N ALA A 171 5.95 -5.43 14.13
CA ALA A 171 5.71 -4.66 15.33
C ALA A 171 6.91 -3.72 15.55
N ALA A 172 6.66 -2.43 15.69
CA ALA A 172 7.59 -1.52 16.33
C ALA A 172 6.80 -0.44 17.08
N THR A 173 6.96 -0.53 18.38
CA THR A 173 6.52 0.31 19.49
C THR A 173 6.88 1.79 19.28
N GLY A 174 6.04 2.68 19.84
CA GLY A 174 6.46 4.04 20.19
C GLY A 174 5.91 5.13 19.28
N ALA A 175 4.78 5.72 19.69
CA ALA A 175 4.43 7.08 19.31
C ALA A 175 5.53 8.06 19.76
N PRO A 176 5.66 9.20 19.07
CA PRO A 176 5.17 10.39 19.75
C PRO A 176 4.16 11.15 18.89
N ALA A 177 3.18 11.73 19.57
CA ALA A 177 2.23 12.67 18.98
C ALA A 177 2.95 13.92 18.45
N PRO A 178 2.51 14.53 17.35
CA PRO A 178 2.75 15.95 17.14
C PRO A 178 1.55 16.75 17.63
N ALA A 179 1.87 17.69 18.51
CA ALA A 179 1.00 18.74 18.99
C ALA A 179 0.58 19.68 17.86
N ALA A 180 -0.56 20.33 18.08
CA ALA A 180 -1.02 21.47 17.32
C ALA A 180 -0.01 22.64 17.36
N ALA A 181 0.43 23.09 16.19
CA ALA A 181 0.95 24.43 15.88
C ALA A 181 1.04 24.50 14.35
N GLY A 182 0.27 25.33 13.65
CA GLY A 182 0.51 26.76 13.53
C GLY A 182 1.14 27.03 12.15
N LEU A 183 0.36 27.62 11.23
CA LEU A 183 0.85 28.15 9.96
C LEU A 183 2.00 29.15 10.20
N PRO A 184 2.97 29.25 9.28
CA PRO A 184 3.08 30.53 8.58
C PRO A 184 3.46 30.44 7.09
N ALA A 185 3.25 31.60 6.47
CA ALA A 185 3.28 31.91 5.05
C ALA A 185 4.70 32.07 4.44
N ALA A 186 4.68 32.15 3.11
CA ALA A 186 5.74 32.29 2.12
C ALA A 186 6.82 33.35 2.36
N THR A 187 8.05 33.03 1.91
CA THR A 187 8.95 33.89 1.09
C THR A 187 10.05 33.02 0.45
N GLY A 188 10.23 33.06 -0.87
CA GLY A 188 11.45 32.56 -1.57
C GLY A 188 12.55 33.64 -1.65
N PRO A 189 13.44 33.63 -2.67
CA PRO A 189 14.29 32.55 -3.20
C PRO A 189 15.76 33.02 -3.50
N VAL A 190 16.74 32.11 -3.63
CA VAL A 190 17.96 32.25 -4.49
C VAL A 190 18.70 30.89 -4.58
N ALA A 191 18.89 30.28 -5.76
CA ALA A 191 20.07 30.30 -6.66
C ALA A 191 21.35 29.64 -6.07
N ALA A 192 22.26 28.94 -6.77
CA ALA A 192 22.37 28.26 -8.06
C ALA A 192 23.77 27.57 -8.09
N ALA A 193 23.95 26.59 -8.97
CA ALA A 193 25.20 26.23 -9.69
C ALA A 193 26.30 25.32 -9.07
N GLY A 194 26.85 24.46 -9.94
CA GLY A 194 28.22 23.92 -9.93
C GLY A 194 28.32 22.39 -9.82
N ALA A 195 28.34 21.57 -10.88
CA ALA A 195 29.39 21.32 -11.89
C ALA A 195 30.40 20.17 -11.55
N THR A 196 30.36 19.15 -12.43
CA THR A 196 31.48 18.42 -13.08
C THR A 196 32.47 17.51 -12.33
N ALA A 197 32.47 16.23 -12.77
CA ALA A 197 33.58 15.38 -13.25
C ALA A 197 34.85 15.16 -12.38
N SER A 198 35.23 13.90 -12.14
CA SER A 198 36.03 13.07 -13.07
C SER A 198 36.68 11.85 -12.39
N SER A 199 36.69 10.74 -13.14
CA SER A 199 37.63 9.60 -13.22
C SER A 199 38.80 9.42 -12.22
N ALA A 200 39.08 8.15 -11.83
CA ALA A 200 40.17 7.34 -12.40
C ALA A 200 40.48 6.03 -11.62
N GLY A 201 40.59 4.92 -12.37
CA GLY A 201 41.57 3.82 -12.20
C GLY A 201 41.29 2.74 -11.14
N ALA A 202 41.71 1.48 -11.25
CA ALA A 202 42.38 0.75 -12.33
C ALA A 202 42.34 -0.77 -12.01
N ALA A 203 42.51 -1.58 -13.07
CA ALA A 203 43.15 -2.91 -13.10
C ALA A 203 42.59 -4.11 -12.30
N SER A 204 42.00 -5.05 -13.06
CA SER A 204 42.42 -6.45 -13.27
C SER A 204 43.13 -7.19 -12.14
N LEU A 205 42.61 -8.38 -11.77
CA LEU A 205 43.31 -9.66 -12.00
C LEU A 205 42.35 -10.85 -11.76
N ALA A 206 42.63 -11.91 -12.52
CA ALA A 206 41.85 -13.11 -12.71
C ALA A 206 41.70 -14.00 -11.46
N GLY A 207 40.58 -14.70 -11.40
CA GLY A 207 40.34 -15.83 -10.50
C GLY A 207 39.21 -16.68 -11.06
N GLY A 208 39.54 -17.64 -11.92
CA GLY A 208 38.60 -18.61 -12.44
C GLY A 208 38.16 -19.61 -11.36
N SER A 209 36.88 -19.95 -11.35
CA SER A 209 36.43 -21.28 -10.97
C SER A 209 35.11 -21.56 -11.66
N THR A 210 35.22 -22.35 -12.73
CA THR A 210 34.10 -22.96 -13.44
C THR A 210 33.45 -23.99 -12.53
N VAL A 211 32.22 -23.75 -12.10
CA VAL A 211 31.33 -24.83 -11.70
C VAL A 211 30.11 -24.74 -12.59
N ALA A 212 30.08 -25.66 -13.53
CA ALA A 212 29.00 -25.89 -14.47
C ALA A 212 27.68 -25.96 -13.71
N ALA A 213 26.80 -24.98 -13.95
CA ALA A 213 25.40 -25.08 -13.61
C ALA A 213 24.83 -26.15 -14.54
N ALA A 214 24.70 -27.36 -14.01
CA ALA A 214 23.99 -28.46 -14.63
C ALA A 214 22.63 -27.96 -15.08
N SER A 215 22.49 -27.77 -16.39
CA SER A 215 21.21 -27.51 -17.02
C SER A 215 20.36 -28.74 -16.79
N VAL A 216 19.45 -28.67 -15.82
CA VAL A 216 18.33 -29.61 -15.75
C VAL A 216 17.40 -29.24 -16.90
N ALA A 217 17.81 -29.62 -18.11
CA ALA A 217 16.91 -29.66 -19.25
C ALA A 217 15.91 -30.77 -18.94
N LEU A 218 14.68 -30.37 -18.63
CA LEU A 218 13.57 -31.31 -18.55
C LEU A 218 13.51 -32.12 -19.86
N PRO A 219 13.22 -33.43 -19.78
CA PRO A 219 13.12 -34.27 -20.98
C PRO A 219 12.01 -33.72 -21.88
N ARG A 220 12.39 -33.36 -23.11
CA ARG A 220 11.49 -32.86 -24.15
C ARG A 220 10.42 -33.91 -24.42
N SER A 221 9.16 -33.55 -24.18
CA SER A 221 8.02 -34.39 -24.53
C SER A 221 7.54 -34.06 -25.95
N ALA A 222 6.79 -34.96 -26.57
CA ALA A 222 6.38 -34.86 -27.98
C ALA A 222 5.42 -33.68 -28.26
N ASP A 223 4.91 -33.03 -27.20
CA ASP A 223 3.98 -31.92 -27.28
C ASP A 223 4.67 -30.60 -26.88
N PRO A 224 5.11 -29.76 -27.84
CA PRO A 224 5.83 -28.51 -27.56
C PRO A 224 5.01 -27.54 -26.70
N TRP A 225 3.68 -27.60 -26.79
CA TRP A 225 2.77 -26.83 -25.94
C TRP A 225 2.82 -27.27 -24.46
N LEU A 226 2.95 -28.57 -24.20
CA LEU A 226 3.02 -29.10 -22.84
C LEU A 226 4.36 -28.76 -22.18
N ASP A 227 5.45 -28.77 -22.96
CA ASP A 227 6.77 -28.36 -22.50
C ASP A 227 6.83 -26.85 -22.22
N ALA A 228 6.21 -26.02 -23.07
CA ALA A 228 6.07 -24.58 -22.83
C ALA A 228 5.32 -24.28 -21.52
N LYS A 229 4.23 -25.01 -21.25
CA LYS A 229 3.48 -24.85 -19.99
C LYS A 229 4.31 -25.22 -18.76
N LYS A 230 5.00 -26.37 -18.79
CA LYS A 230 5.87 -26.81 -17.66
C LYS A 230 6.99 -25.81 -17.40
N GLN A 231 7.59 -25.28 -18.46
CA GLN A 231 8.69 -24.32 -18.35
C GLN A 231 8.22 -22.96 -17.80
N ALA A 232 6.97 -22.55 -18.09
CA ALA A 232 6.35 -21.39 -17.48
C ALA A 232 6.04 -21.59 -15.98
N GLU A 233 5.55 -22.77 -15.58
CA GLU A 233 5.33 -23.12 -14.16
C GLU A 233 6.66 -23.16 -13.37
N TYR A 234 7.72 -23.67 -13.99
CA TYR A 234 9.05 -23.67 -13.39
C TYR A 234 9.62 -22.25 -13.26
N ALA A 235 9.41 -21.38 -14.26
CA ALA A 235 9.78 -19.97 -14.18
C ALA A 235 9.04 -19.24 -13.05
N ALA A 236 7.74 -19.52 -12.86
CA ALA A 236 6.96 -18.96 -11.75
C ALA A 236 7.54 -19.40 -10.40
N SER A 237 7.86 -20.68 -10.26
CA SER A 237 8.50 -21.21 -9.04
C SER A 237 9.87 -20.55 -8.80
N ALA A 238 10.69 -20.36 -9.84
CA ALA A 238 11.98 -19.68 -9.71
C ALA A 238 11.85 -18.22 -9.23
N LEU A 239 10.78 -17.52 -9.64
CA LEU A 239 10.47 -16.17 -9.16
C LEU A 239 10.05 -16.16 -7.69
N ASP A 240 9.32 -17.17 -7.21
CA ASP A 240 8.97 -17.31 -5.78
C ASP A 240 10.22 -17.46 -4.90
N PHE A 241 11.29 -18.08 -5.42
CA PHE A 241 12.57 -18.21 -4.74
C PHE A 241 13.57 -17.06 -5.04
N SER A 242 13.12 -15.98 -5.69
CA SER A 242 13.95 -14.84 -6.09
C SER A 242 15.14 -15.19 -7.01
N ASP A 243 15.06 -16.32 -7.74
CA ASP A 243 16.06 -16.70 -8.76
C ASP A 243 15.67 -16.14 -10.13
N VAL A 244 16.02 -14.88 -10.33
CA VAL A 244 15.73 -14.12 -11.57
C VAL A 244 16.49 -14.68 -12.78
N GLY A 245 17.66 -15.29 -12.56
CA GLY A 245 18.48 -15.84 -13.64
C GLY A 245 17.85 -17.08 -14.28
N THR A 246 17.39 -18.00 -13.44
CA THR A 246 16.69 -19.21 -13.87
C THR A 246 15.33 -18.86 -14.48
N ALA A 247 14.57 -17.97 -13.85
CA ALA A 247 13.28 -17.52 -14.38
C ALA A 247 13.38 -16.92 -15.80
N ARG A 248 14.38 -16.05 -16.03
CA ARG A 248 14.60 -15.44 -17.35
C ARG A 248 14.93 -16.50 -18.42
N THR A 249 15.74 -17.49 -18.06
CA THR A 249 16.16 -18.55 -18.99
C THR A 249 14.97 -19.44 -19.38
N CYS A 250 14.13 -19.79 -18.41
CA CYS A 250 12.92 -20.58 -18.65
C CYS A 250 11.92 -19.84 -19.54
N LEU A 251 11.69 -18.55 -19.32
CA LEU A 251 10.78 -17.74 -20.15
C LEU A 251 11.26 -17.59 -21.60
N LEU A 252 12.58 -17.47 -21.82
CA LEU A 252 13.13 -17.42 -23.18
C LEU A 252 12.95 -18.75 -23.93
N GLU A 253 13.02 -19.88 -23.23
CA GLU A 253 12.77 -21.19 -23.84
C GLU A 253 11.28 -21.40 -24.16
N VAL A 254 10.38 -20.88 -23.32
CA VAL A 254 8.93 -20.87 -23.63
C VAL A 254 8.66 -20.13 -24.94
N LEU A 255 9.24 -18.94 -25.12
CA LEU A 255 9.06 -18.15 -26.35
C LEU A 255 9.57 -18.92 -27.58
N ARG A 256 10.74 -19.57 -27.48
CA ARG A 256 11.26 -20.41 -28.57
C ARG A 256 10.34 -21.57 -28.94
N LEU A 257 9.74 -22.23 -27.94
CA LEU A 257 8.83 -23.34 -28.18
C LEU A 257 7.53 -22.87 -28.88
N LEU A 258 7.02 -21.70 -28.50
CA LEU A 258 5.82 -21.11 -29.12
C LEU A 258 6.11 -20.66 -30.57
N ASP A 259 7.25 -20.01 -30.82
CA ASP A 259 7.66 -19.60 -32.17
C ASP A 259 7.86 -20.81 -33.10
N SER A 260 8.21 -21.97 -32.54
CA SER A 260 8.36 -23.23 -33.29
C SER A 260 7.02 -23.93 -33.60
N CYS A 261 5.91 -23.49 -33.00
CA CYS A 261 4.57 -24.04 -33.24
C CYS A 261 3.74 -23.25 -34.26
N ASP A 262 4.13 -22.00 -34.56
CA ASP A 262 3.43 -21.09 -35.50
C ASP A 262 3.95 -21.22 -36.95
N GLY A 263 4.77 -22.24 -37.25
CA GLY A 263 5.41 -22.49 -38.56
C GLY A 263 4.96 -23.74 -39.28
#